data_AF-A0AA41UCU6-F1
#
_entry.id   AF-A0AA41UCU6-F1
#
_cell.length_a   1.000
_cell.length_b   1.000
_cell.length_c   1.000
_cell.angle_alpha   90.00
_cell.angle_beta   90.00
_cell.angle_gamma   90.00
#
_symmetry.space_group_name_H-M   'P 1'
#
loop_
_entity.id
_entity.type
_entity.pdbx_description
1 polymer ?
#
loop_
_entity_poly.entity_id
_entity_poly.type
_entity_poly.pdbx_seq_one_letter_code
_entity_poly.pdbx_strand_id
1 'polypeptide(L)' 'MNTPTLSPAAIEALTKLSNKPRQAIDPTAYRELKAHGFVMAGAEDAHITQTGKSYWLELQESTGDQPSVSDRGNANSGSA' A
#
# COMPACT_ATOMS: atom_id res chain seq x y z
N MET A 1 -2.39 -4.30 17.24
CA MET A 1 -1.39 -4.85 16.28
C MET A 1 -0.32 -3.79 16.11
N ASN A 2 0.97 -4.12 16.31
CA ASN A 2 2.05 -3.16 16.07
C ASN A 2 2.21 -3.02 14.55
N THR A 3 1.63 -1.96 13.98
CA THR A 3 1.95 -1.56 12.61
C THR A 3 3.45 -1.24 12.56
N PRO A 4 4.26 -1.92 11.71
CA PRO A 4 5.66 -1.60 11.59
C PRO A 4 5.81 -0.13 11.20
N THR A 5 6.58 0.62 11.98
CA THR A 5 6.88 2.03 11.67
C THR A 5 7.94 2.05 10.57
N LEU A 6 7.49 2.32 9.35
CA LEU A 6 8.38 2.49 8.20
C LEU A 6 8.88 3.93 8.12
N SER A 7 10.11 4.10 7.63
CA SER A 7 10.63 5.39 7.25
C SER A 7 9.83 6.00 6.08
N PRO A 8 9.82 7.34 5.94
CA PRO A 8 9.18 7.99 4.80
C PRO A 8 9.67 7.48 3.44
N ALA A 9 10.97 7.17 3.33
CA ALA A 9 11.57 6.61 2.11
C ALA A 9 11.03 5.21 1.80
N ALA A 10 10.81 4.36 2.81
CA ALA A 10 10.22 3.04 2.66
C ALA A 10 8.74 3.13 2.23
N ILE A 11 7.96 4.06 2.77
CA ILE A 11 6.56 4.30 2.37
C ILE A 11 6.48 4.77 0.91
N GLU A 12 7.36 5.70 0.51
CA GLU A 12 7.42 6.19 -0.88
C GLU A 12 7.79 5.05 -1.84
N ALA A 13 8.78 4.22 -1.50
CA ALA A 13 9.16 3.04 -2.27
C ALA A 13 8.02 2.01 -2.38
N LEU A 14 7.29 1.76 -1.29
CA LEU A 14 6.10 0.90 -1.26
C LEU A 14 5.01 1.43 -2.22
N THR A 15 4.78 2.74 -2.20
CA THR A 15 3.78 3.40 -3.06
C THR A 15 4.17 3.31 -4.53
N LYS A 16 5.44 3.55 -4.85
CA LYS A 16 5.98 3.36 -6.20
C LYS A 16 5.76 1.93 -6.68
N LEU A 17 6.19 0.94 -5.89
CA LEU A 17 6.12 -0.48 -6.26
C LEU A 17 4.68 -1.02 -6.37
N SER A 18 3.75 -0.47 -5.58
CA SER A 18 2.33 -0.84 -5.65
C SER A 18 1.68 -0.40 -6.96
N ASN A 19 2.11 0.74 -7.53
CA ASN A 19 1.63 1.24 -8.81
C ASN A 19 2.34 0.59 -10.01
N LYS A 20 3.66 0.38 -9.89
CA LYS A 20 4.47 -0.23 -10.95
C LYS A 20 5.46 -1.22 -10.34
N PRO A 21 5.21 -2.54 -10.44
CA PRO A 21 6.21 -3.51 -10.02
C PRO A 21 7.42 -3.46 -10.95
N ARG A 22 8.56 -4.02 -10.51
CA ARG A 22 9.79 -4.14 -11.30
C ARG A 22 10.45 -2.80 -11.60
N GLN A 23 10.78 -2.05 -10.55
CA GLN A 23 11.51 -0.79 -10.69
C GLN A 23 12.58 -0.65 -9.63
N ALA A 24 13.56 0.20 -9.93
CA ALA A 24 14.60 0.57 -9.00
C ALA A 24 14.02 1.44 -7.88
N ILE A 25 14.40 1.15 -6.64
CA ILE A 25 14.08 1.95 -5.45
C ILE A 25 15.35 2.26 -4.67
N ASP A 26 15.26 3.19 -3.73
CA ASP A 26 16.38 3.51 -2.84
C ASP A 26 16.87 2.24 -2.09
N PRO A 27 18.18 1.95 -2.08
CA PRO A 27 18.70 0.74 -1.44
C PRO A 27 18.54 0.72 0.08
N THR A 28 18.44 1.87 0.74
CA THR A 28 18.16 1.97 2.19
C THR A 28 16.70 1.60 2.44
N ALA A 29 15.78 2.17 1.67
CA ALA A 29 14.36 1.80 1.70
C ALA A 29 14.16 0.31 1.39
N TYR A 30 14.86 -0.24 0.38
CA TYR A 30 14.79 -1.66 0.05
C TYR A 30 15.20 -2.56 1.22
N ARG A 31 16.26 -2.22 1.95
CA ARG A 31 16.72 -3.02 3.11
C ARG A 31 15.67 -3.05 4.22
N GLU A 32 15.06 -1.91 4.50
CA GLU A 32 13.99 -1.80 5.49
C GLU A 32 12.76 -2.62 5.08
N LEU A 33 12.29 -2.44 3.84
CA LEU A 33 11.17 -3.20 3.29
C LEU A 33 11.45 -4.71 3.25
N LYS A 34 12.69 -5.11 2.93
CA LYS A 34 13.11 -6.51 2.91
C LYS A 34 13.18 -7.11 4.31
N ALA A 35 13.54 -6.34 5.33
CA ALA A 35 13.53 -6.79 6.72
C ALA A 35 12.11 -7.18 7.19
N HIS A 36 11.08 -6.55 6.63
CA HIS A 36 9.67 -6.88 6.86
C HIS A 36 9.07 -7.87 5.86
N GLY A 37 9.85 -8.33 4.87
CA GLY A 37 9.36 -9.24 3.83
C GLY A 37 8.40 -8.59 2.82
N PHE A 38 8.40 -7.26 2.70
CA PHE A 38 7.52 -6.51 1.81
C PHE A 38 8.00 -6.46 0.36
N VAL A 39 9.30 -6.67 0.13
CA VAL A 39 9.90 -6.66 -1.21
C VAL A 39 10.81 -7.87 -1.45
N MET A 40 10.98 -8.24 -2.72
CA MET A 40 11.84 -9.34 -3.16
C MET A 40 12.74 -8.95 -4.36
N ALA A 41 13.49 -9.92 -4.89
CA ALA A 41 14.51 -9.78 -5.94
C ALA A 41 15.72 -8.92 -5.53
N GLY A 42 15.74 -7.64 -5.87
CA GLY A 42 16.85 -6.72 -5.59
C GLY A 42 16.41 -5.25 -5.67
N ALA A 43 17.24 -4.31 -5.19
CA ALA A 43 16.89 -2.89 -5.19
C ALA A 43 16.75 -2.28 -6.61
N GLU A 44 17.41 -2.87 -7.61
CA GLU A 44 17.40 -2.40 -9.01
C GLU A 44 16.18 -2.87 -9.82
N ASP A 45 15.60 -4.01 -9.44
CA ASP A 45 14.38 -4.59 -10.01
C ASP A 45 13.54 -5.09 -8.85
N ALA A 46 13.02 -4.17 -8.03
CA ALA A 46 12.30 -4.52 -6.81
C ALA A 46 10.86 -4.93 -7.15
N HIS A 47 10.36 -5.94 -6.43
CA HIS A 47 8.99 -6.45 -6.55
C HIS A 47 8.33 -6.37 -5.19
N ILE A 48 7.11 -5.85 -5.14
CA ILE A 48 6.28 -5.92 -3.94
C ILE A 48 5.79 -7.35 -3.75
N THR A 49 5.89 -7.88 -2.53
CA THR A 49 5.32 -9.19 -2.17
C THR A 49 3.84 -9.05 -1.86
N GLN A 50 3.14 -10.18 -1.74
CA GLN A 50 1.74 -10.16 -1.29
C GLN A 50 1.59 -9.49 0.08
N THR A 51 2.53 -9.75 1.00
CA THR A 51 2.55 -9.12 2.34
C THR A 51 2.73 -7.61 2.26
N GLY A 52 3.67 -7.13 1.43
CA GLY A 52 3.87 -5.69 1.22
C GLY A 52 2.63 -5.02 0.63
N LYS A 53 1.94 -5.69 -0.30
CA LYS A 53 0.71 -5.19 -0.91
C LYS A 53 -0.44 -5.10 0.09
N SER A 54 -0.63 -6.12 0.92
CA SER A 54 -1.64 -6.08 1.99
C SER A 54 -1.39 -4.93 2.96
N TYR A 55 -0.15 -4.75 3.41
CA TYR A 55 0.22 -3.64 4.29
C TYR A 55 -0.01 -2.26 3.64
N TRP A 56 0.30 -2.12 2.34
CA TRP A 56 0.02 -0.88 1.60
C TRP A 56 -1.47 -0.57 1.51
N LEU A 57 -2.33 -1.59 1.32
CA LEU A 57 -3.78 -1.42 1.32
C LEU A 57 -4.28 -0.98 2.70
N GLU A 58 -3.81 -1.62 3.77
CA GLU A 58 -4.15 -1.24 5.15
C GLU A 58 -3.72 0.20 5.48
N LEU A 59 -2.56 0.63 4.97
CA LEU A 59 -2.11 2.03 5.08
C LEU A 59 -3.08 2.99 4.38
N GLN A 60 -3.53 2.67 3.16
CA GLN A 60 -4.49 3.54 2.45
C GLN A 60 -5.85 3.60 3.15
N GLU A 61 -6.34 2.49 3.67
CA GLU A 61 -7.58 2.45 4.45
C GLU A 61 -7.46 3.26 5.74
N SER A 62 -6.29 3.24 6.39
CA SER A 62 -6.03 4.01 7.61
C SER A 62 -5.81 5.51 7.37
N THR A 63 -5.41 5.91 6.14
CA THR A 63 -5.09 7.32 5.81
C THR A 63 -6.31 8.09 5.27
N GLY A 64 -7.49 7.46 5.16
CA GLY A 64 -8.76 8.18 5.07
C GLY A 64 -9.05 8.92 3.76
N ASP A 65 -8.35 8.63 2.66
CA ASP A 65 -8.83 8.95 1.31
C ASP A 65 -9.48 7.70 0.72
N GLN A 66 -10.55 7.22 1.36
CA GLN A 66 -11.49 6.36 0.64
C GLN A 66 -12.11 7.25 -0.45
N PRO A 67 -12.10 6.88 -1.74
CA PRO A 67 -13.05 7.48 -2.66
C PRO A 67 -14.42 7.15 -2.08
N SER A 68 -15.10 8.18 -1.60
CA SER A 68 -16.46 8.09 -1.10
C SER A 68 -17.28 7.37 -2.16
N VAL A 69 -17.57 6.08 -1.94
CA VAL A 69 -18.69 5.41 -2.59
C VAL A 69 -19.96 5.97 -1.93
N SER A 70 -20.15 7.27 -2.10
CA SER A 70 -21.40 7.93 -1.82
C SER A 70 -22.42 7.38 -2.82
N ASP A 71 -23.51 6.90 -2.24
CA ASP A 71 -24.80 6.75 -2.90
C ASP A 71 -24.97 5.55 -3.85
N ARG A 72 -25.10 4.35 -3.28
CA ARG A 72 -26.12 3.42 -3.81
C ARG A 72 -27.41 3.71 -3.07
N GLY A 73 -28.21 4.62 -3.65
CA GLY A 73 -29.52 5.00 -3.16
C GLY A 73 -30.37 3.81 -2.74
N ASN A 74 -30.62 3.73 -1.43
CA ASN A 74 -31.73 2.97 -0.89
C ASN A 74 -33.01 3.73 -1.23
N ALA A 75 -33.54 3.49 -2.44
CA ALA A 75 -34.85 3.98 -2.84
C ALA A 75 -35.93 3.23 -2.04
N ASN A 76 -36.10 3.63 -0.77
CA ASN A 76 -37.30 3.33 -0.01
C ASN A 76 -38.42 4.24 -0.51
N SER A 77 -38.98 3.90 -1.68
CA SER A 77 -40.17 4.54 -2.22
C SER A 77 -41.40 3.96 -1.51
N GLY A 78 -41.56 4.30 -0.24
CA GLY A 78 -42.85 4.23 0.43
C GLY A 78 -43.62 5.50 0.10
N SER A 79 -44.63 5.41 -0.77
CA SER A 79 -45.73 6.37 -0.82
C SER A 79 -46.90 5.83 -1.66
N ALA A 80 -48.09 6.02 -1.09
CA ALA A 80 -49.45 5.80 -1.60
C ALA A 80 -50.08 4.43 -1.35
#